data_AF-A0AAW7YJJ5-F1
#
_entry.id   AF-A0AAW7YJJ5-F1
#
_cell.length_a   1.000
_cell.length_b   1.000
_cell.length_c   1.000
_cell.angle_alpha   90.00
_cell.angle_beta   90.00
_cell.angle_gamma   90.00
#
_symmetry.space_group_name_H-M   'P 1'
#
loop_
_entity.id
_entity.type
_entity.pdbx_description
1 polymer ?
#
loop_
_entity_poly.entity_id
_entity_poly.type
_entity_poly.pdbx_seq_one_letter_code
_entity_poly.pdbx_strand_id
1 'polypeptide(L)'
;MRKKTVKTSIIALTLSNVTLASLPVNAESYTLFANGYSDNYTPSVPVVDFFGSWKGAKEYNEGSKAIANNFFQIGVQYEALSFAIFYRYDYYLTMHPDVAEYRYTFHNDRDNLQDRDYIYDFKEQRLTTQGMRVGYNYQYNNKLTVTSYLNVLYSSKFQDRDIQNGYINGKTSLGDADADYHFSEDTLYGFLTVDDTPQGYGASLDFDISYQINSTTKVDLNVKDAFHFVTWDESPYAQGNFQVDDFYYDDQDVLQQNPLTNLYTHEGSEQHSFTQHLPVRIDLGVEKIIAEKFDLSVQYQYNEVMDSVSVKGGYSPFADSNVAISYNFQRSALGLHSKYRTFYLDIMFDDVDFGYANSLSLFLGFEVSL
;
A
#
# COMPACT_ATOMS: atom_id res chain seq x y z
N MET A 1 26.63 23.51 7.27
CA MET A 1 26.45 22.20 7.95
C MET A 1 25.40 22.32 9.04
N ARG A 2 24.16 21.86 8.80
CA ARG A 2 23.17 21.58 9.84
C ARG A 2 22.75 20.12 9.65
N LYS A 3 23.16 19.24 10.58
CA LYS A 3 22.73 17.85 10.60
C LYS A 3 21.22 17.83 10.84
N LYS A 4 20.42 17.40 9.85
CA LYS A 4 19.02 17.01 10.07
C LYS A 4 19.04 15.64 10.72
N THR A 5 18.67 15.58 11.99
CA THR A 5 18.45 14.33 12.72
C THR A 5 17.16 13.70 12.20
N VAL A 6 17.27 12.56 11.54
CA VAL A 6 16.12 11.71 11.20
C VAL A 6 15.53 11.21 12.52
N LYS A 7 14.34 11.70 12.87
CA LYS A 7 13.59 11.16 14.01
C LYS A 7 12.84 9.92 13.53
N THR A 8 13.36 8.75 13.87
CA THR A 8 12.62 7.49 13.78
C THR A 8 11.53 7.53 14.86
N SER A 9 10.27 7.72 14.45
CA SER A 9 9.14 7.61 15.36
C SER A 9 8.91 6.13 15.69
N ILE A 10 9.40 5.70 16.84
CA ILE A 10 9.00 4.42 17.46
C ILE A 10 7.64 4.67 18.12
N ILE A 11 6.58 4.14 17.52
CA ILE A 11 5.26 4.10 18.14
C ILE A 11 5.32 3.06 19.26
N ALA A 12 5.37 3.54 20.51
CA ALA A 12 5.21 2.69 21.68
C ALA A 12 3.73 2.36 21.87
N LEU A 13 3.32 1.13 21.54
CA LEU A 13 2.04 0.60 21.99
C LEU A 13 2.13 0.31 23.49
N THR A 14 1.54 1.18 24.31
CA THR A 14 1.22 0.86 25.70
C THR A 14 0.10 -0.18 25.72
N LEU A 15 0.45 -1.44 25.98
CA LEU A 15 -0.51 -2.49 26.34
C LEU A 15 -1.15 -2.11 27.68
N SER A 16 -2.42 -1.70 27.67
CA SER A 16 -3.24 -1.64 28.87
C SER A 16 -3.63 -3.06 29.28
N ASN A 17 -3.38 -3.40 30.55
CA ASN A 17 -3.76 -4.68 31.16
C ASN A 17 -5.29 -4.84 31.14
N VAL A 18 -5.83 -5.51 30.13
CA VAL A 18 -7.20 -6.02 30.15
C VAL A 18 -7.21 -7.25 31.07
N THR A 19 -7.80 -7.09 32.25
CA THR A 19 -8.05 -8.17 33.19
C THR A 19 -9.10 -9.11 32.58
N LEU A 20 -8.65 -10.24 32.04
CA LEU A 20 -9.52 -11.33 31.58
C LEU A 20 -10.27 -11.92 32.78
N ALA A 21 -11.55 -11.60 32.90
CA ALA A 21 -12.46 -12.33 33.76
C ALA A 21 -12.55 -13.77 33.24
N SER A 22 -12.22 -14.74 34.10
CA SER A 22 -12.28 -16.16 33.80
C SER A 22 -13.73 -16.60 33.59
N LEU A 23 -14.14 -16.78 32.34
CA LEU A 23 -15.37 -17.49 31.99
C LEU A 23 -15.09 -19.02 32.01
N PRO A 24 -16.07 -19.85 32.37
CA PRO A 24 -15.89 -21.30 32.46
C PRO A 24 -15.58 -21.90 31.07
N VAL A 25 -14.41 -22.53 30.97
CA VAL A 25 -13.90 -23.19 29.76
C VAL A 25 -14.55 -24.57 29.64
N ASN A 26 -15.53 -24.71 28.74
CA ASN A 26 -15.74 -25.99 28.05
C ASN A 26 -14.66 -26.13 26.98
N ALA A 27 -14.26 -27.37 26.66
CA ALA A 27 -13.19 -27.67 25.71
C ALA A 27 -13.59 -27.29 24.26
N GLU A 28 -13.53 -26.00 23.96
CA GLU A 28 -13.75 -25.39 22.66
C GLU A 28 -12.44 -24.66 22.29
N SER A 29 -11.88 -24.99 21.12
CA SER A 29 -10.53 -24.53 20.74
C SER A 29 -10.57 -23.07 20.29
N TYR A 30 -9.98 -22.19 21.09
CA TYR A 30 -9.73 -20.81 20.70
C TYR A 30 -8.38 -20.74 19.98
N THR A 31 -8.31 -20.00 18.88
CA THR A 31 -7.05 -19.73 18.21
C THR A 31 -6.74 -18.24 18.31
N LEU A 32 -5.61 -17.90 18.94
CA LEU A 32 -5.07 -16.55 18.90
C LEU A 32 -4.17 -16.39 17.68
N PHE A 33 -4.31 -15.29 16.95
CA PHE A 33 -3.44 -15.00 15.82
C PHE A 33 -2.97 -13.55 15.82
N ALA A 34 -1.76 -13.34 15.31
CA ALA A 34 -1.31 -12.05 14.85
C ALA A 34 -0.57 -12.23 13.54
N ASN A 35 -0.88 -11.40 12.55
CA ASN A 35 -0.18 -11.44 11.28
C ASN A 35 -0.17 -10.07 10.63
N GLY A 36 0.79 -9.88 9.74
CA GLY A 36 0.87 -8.69 8.94
C GLY A 36 1.76 -8.88 7.74
N TYR A 37 1.66 -7.92 6.84
CA TYR A 37 2.53 -7.80 5.70
C TYR A 37 2.86 -6.34 5.43
N SER A 38 4.00 -6.14 4.79
CA SER A 38 4.42 -4.92 4.13
C SER A 38 4.81 -5.34 2.74
N ASP A 39 4.08 -4.94 1.71
CA ASP A 39 4.37 -5.24 0.30
C ASP A 39 4.51 -3.94 -0.47
N ASN A 40 5.73 -3.62 -0.87
CA ASN A 40 6.03 -2.32 -1.47
C ASN A 40 6.86 -2.51 -2.73
N TYR A 41 6.52 -1.70 -3.74
CA TYR A 41 7.22 -1.70 -5.02
C TYR A 41 7.20 -0.31 -5.63
N THR A 42 8.36 0.14 -6.06
CA THR A 42 8.56 1.41 -6.78
C THR A 42 9.70 1.20 -7.78
N PRO A 43 9.46 1.30 -9.09
CA PRO A 43 10.47 1.07 -10.11
C PRO A 43 11.57 2.13 -10.11
N SER A 44 11.27 3.38 -9.77
CA SER A 44 12.18 4.51 -10.04
C SER A 44 13.07 4.92 -8.87
N VAL A 45 12.69 4.61 -7.65
CA VAL A 45 13.46 4.91 -6.43
C VAL A 45 13.30 3.79 -5.41
N PRO A 46 14.26 3.60 -4.49
CA PRO A 46 14.13 2.61 -3.43
C PRO A 46 12.89 2.86 -2.57
N VAL A 47 12.28 1.77 -2.08
CA VAL A 47 11.09 1.79 -1.22
C VAL A 47 11.30 2.70 0.00
N VAL A 48 12.49 2.65 0.61
CA VAL A 48 12.84 3.45 1.79
C VAL A 48 12.84 4.96 1.52
N ASP A 49 13.03 5.36 0.26
CA ASP A 49 13.09 6.76 -0.16
C ASP A 49 11.86 7.23 -0.92
N PHE A 50 10.96 6.31 -1.29
CA PHE A 50 9.73 6.61 -2.02
C PHE A 50 8.84 7.60 -1.27
N PHE A 51 8.80 7.49 0.06
CA PHE A 51 8.09 8.41 0.96
C PHE A 51 8.96 9.57 1.46
N GLY A 52 10.23 9.60 1.09
CA GLY A 52 11.26 10.41 1.68
C GLY A 52 11.99 11.27 0.66
N SER A 53 13.31 11.10 0.59
CA SER A 53 14.17 12.07 -0.06
C SER A 53 14.24 11.94 -1.59
N TRP A 54 13.87 10.78 -2.13
CA TRP A 54 14.09 10.40 -3.52
C TRP A 54 15.57 10.44 -3.95
N LYS A 55 16.52 10.38 -3.00
CA LYS A 55 17.97 10.48 -3.26
C LYS A 55 18.75 9.16 -3.20
N GLY A 56 18.13 8.07 -2.75
CA GLY A 56 18.81 6.80 -2.56
C GLY A 56 18.90 5.93 -3.80
N ALA A 57 18.33 6.31 -4.94
CA ALA A 57 18.48 5.49 -6.15
C ALA A 57 19.94 5.53 -6.65
N LYS A 58 20.51 4.36 -6.95
CA LYS A 58 21.84 4.24 -7.58
C LYS A 58 21.82 4.74 -9.02
N GLU A 59 20.71 4.50 -9.70
CA GLU A 59 20.43 4.88 -11.07
C GLU A 59 18.93 5.12 -11.24
N TYR A 60 18.57 5.94 -12.23
CA TYR A 60 17.18 6.13 -12.60
C TYR A 60 16.67 4.92 -13.38
N ASN A 61 15.52 4.40 -12.95
CA ASN A 61 14.76 3.42 -13.69
C ASN A 61 13.41 4.02 -14.05
N GLU A 62 13.03 3.90 -15.32
CA GLU A 62 11.75 4.38 -15.79
C GLU A 62 10.59 3.68 -15.06
N GLY A 63 9.60 4.46 -14.66
CA GLY A 63 8.51 3.98 -13.83
C GLY A 63 7.23 4.75 -14.02
N SER A 64 6.15 4.03 -14.27
CA SER A 64 4.81 4.61 -14.39
C SER A 64 3.91 4.26 -13.23
N LYS A 65 4.36 3.40 -12.30
CA LYS A 65 3.50 2.77 -11.30
C LYS A 65 4.26 2.50 -10.01
N ALA A 66 3.63 2.70 -8.86
CA ALA A 66 4.18 2.28 -7.57
C ALA A 66 3.07 1.92 -6.59
N ILE A 67 3.37 0.98 -5.69
CA ILE A 67 2.45 0.54 -4.65
C ILE A 67 3.15 0.42 -3.30
N ALA A 68 2.40 0.63 -2.23
CA ALA A 68 2.79 0.24 -0.88
C ALA A 68 1.56 -0.19 -0.10
N ASN A 69 1.48 -1.47 0.23
CA ASN A 69 0.40 -2.04 1.01
C ASN A 69 0.95 -2.62 2.30
N ASN A 70 0.52 -2.06 3.42
CA ASN A 70 0.90 -2.53 4.74
C ASN A 70 -0.36 -2.91 5.49
N PHE A 71 -0.33 -4.03 6.18
CA PHE A 71 -1.45 -4.53 6.94
C PHE A 71 -0.93 -5.26 8.16
N PHE A 72 -1.58 -5.06 9.29
CA PHE A 72 -1.30 -5.79 10.51
C PHE A 72 -2.58 -6.02 11.28
N GLN A 73 -2.78 -7.22 11.81
CA GLN A 73 -3.93 -7.56 12.62
C GLN A 73 -3.55 -8.46 13.79
N ILE A 74 -4.35 -8.36 14.85
CA ILE A 74 -4.35 -9.27 15.99
C ILE A 74 -5.79 -9.67 16.25
N GLY A 75 -6.03 -10.96 16.46
CA GLY A 75 -7.39 -11.46 16.63
C GLY A 75 -7.48 -12.81 17.32
N VAL A 76 -8.73 -13.23 17.48
CA VAL A 76 -9.13 -14.53 17.99
C VAL A 76 -10.07 -15.19 17.00
N GLN A 77 -9.91 -16.49 16.82
CA GLN A 77 -10.84 -17.34 16.11
C GLN A 77 -11.46 -18.32 17.11
N TYR A 78 -12.77 -18.48 17.00
CA TYR A 78 -13.57 -19.43 17.73
C TYR A 78 -14.44 -20.18 16.72
N GLU A 79 -14.17 -21.48 16.54
CA GLU A 79 -14.81 -22.30 15.51
C GLU A 79 -14.71 -21.65 14.11
N ALA A 80 -15.85 -21.36 13.50
CA ALA A 80 -15.98 -20.73 12.19
C ALA A 80 -15.87 -19.20 12.23
N LEU A 81 -15.92 -18.56 13.40
CA LEU A 81 -15.92 -17.11 13.51
C LEU A 81 -14.55 -16.58 13.93
N SER A 82 -14.13 -15.48 13.33
CA SER A 82 -12.95 -14.75 13.79
C SER A 82 -13.25 -13.27 13.99
N PHE A 83 -12.55 -12.68 14.95
CA PHE A 83 -12.59 -11.26 15.21
C PHE A 83 -11.16 -10.74 15.33
N ALA A 84 -10.86 -9.63 14.67
CA ALA A 84 -9.57 -8.97 14.76
C ALA A 84 -9.73 -7.44 14.79
N ILE A 85 -8.75 -6.79 15.41
CA ILE A 85 -8.46 -5.39 15.14
C ILE A 85 -7.30 -5.31 14.17
N PHE A 86 -7.30 -4.30 13.30
CA PHE A 86 -6.25 -4.14 12.31
C PHE A 86 -5.86 -2.68 12.09
N TYR A 87 -4.67 -2.51 11.53
CA TYR A 87 -4.15 -1.28 10.96
C TYR A 87 -3.66 -1.57 9.54
N ARG A 88 -3.92 -0.65 8.62
CA ARG A 88 -3.43 -0.73 7.24
C ARG A 88 -3.03 0.63 6.68
N TYR A 89 -2.06 0.58 5.78
CA TYR A 89 -1.63 1.71 4.97
C TYR A 89 -1.62 1.26 3.51
N ASP A 90 -2.29 2.00 2.65
CA ASP A 90 -2.38 1.72 1.23
C ASP A 90 -1.93 2.94 0.45
N TYR A 91 -1.11 2.71 -0.57
CA TYR A 91 -0.68 3.72 -1.52
C TYR A 91 -0.61 3.11 -2.91
N TYR A 92 -1.26 3.79 -3.83
CA TYR A 92 -1.29 3.51 -5.25
C TYR A 92 -0.88 4.77 -6.01
N LEU A 93 0.09 4.66 -6.90
CA LEU A 93 0.53 5.73 -7.78
C LEU A 93 0.58 5.19 -9.20
N THR A 94 -0.09 5.89 -10.11
CA THR A 94 0.09 5.74 -11.56
C THR A 94 0.52 7.10 -12.11
N MET A 95 1.53 7.15 -12.95
CA MET A 95 2.11 8.39 -13.47
C MET A 95 2.65 8.21 -14.87
N HIS A 96 2.74 9.31 -15.62
CA HIS A 96 3.53 9.34 -16.84
C HIS A 96 5.02 9.15 -16.51
N PRO A 97 5.80 8.41 -17.33
CA PRO A 97 7.24 8.23 -17.11
C PRO A 97 8.05 9.53 -16.89
N ASP A 98 7.66 10.61 -17.58
CA ASP A 98 8.28 11.93 -17.39
C ASP A 98 8.14 12.47 -15.96
N VAL A 99 7.07 12.12 -15.21
CA VAL A 99 6.92 12.50 -13.79
C VAL A 99 8.01 11.85 -12.96
N ALA A 100 8.28 10.57 -13.19
CA ALA A 100 9.32 9.84 -12.46
C ALA A 100 10.71 10.40 -12.79
N GLU A 101 11.00 10.65 -14.07
CA GLU A 101 12.26 11.25 -14.52
C GLU A 101 12.46 12.64 -13.94
N TYR A 102 11.44 13.50 -14.03
CA TYR A 102 11.47 14.85 -13.51
C TYR A 102 11.72 14.85 -12.00
N ARG A 103 10.96 14.07 -11.23
CA ARG A 103 11.12 13.99 -9.76
C ARG A 103 12.49 13.44 -9.37
N TYR A 104 12.94 12.37 -10.02
CA TYR A 104 14.28 11.83 -9.77
C TYR A 104 15.37 12.87 -10.02
N THR A 105 15.36 13.51 -11.19
CA THR A 105 16.37 14.49 -11.60
C THR A 105 16.32 15.72 -10.71
N PHE A 106 15.13 16.23 -10.40
CA PHE A 106 14.94 17.36 -9.50
C PHE A 106 15.55 17.12 -8.11
N HIS A 107 15.44 15.91 -7.57
CA HIS A 107 15.97 15.58 -6.23
C HIS A 107 17.46 15.24 -6.21
N ASN A 108 18.00 14.68 -7.29
CA ASN A 108 19.38 14.19 -7.35
C ASN A 108 20.35 15.15 -8.06
N ASP A 109 19.88 15.86 -9.07
CA ASP A 109 20.71 16.66 -9.95
C ASP A 109 19.89 17.73 -10.71
N ARG A 110 19.28 18.66 -9.95
CA ARG A 110 18.32 19.64 -10.48
C ARG A 110 18.86 20.44 -11.67
N ASP A 111 20.16 20.74 -11.67
CA ASP A 111 20.80 21.55 -12.72
C ASP A 111 20.88 20.80 -14.08
N ASN A 112 20.59 19.50 -14.09
CA ASN A 112 20.59 18.64 -15.27
C ASN A 112 19.19 18.36 -15.86
N LEU A 113 18.14 19.04 -15.38
CA LEU A 113 16.84 19.01 -16.05
C LEU A 113 16.98 19.55 -17.49
N GLN A 114 16.42 18.81 -18.45
CA GLN A 114 16.53 19.18 -19.85
C GLN A 114 15.63 20.37 -20.18
N ASP A 115 16.02 21.17 -21.18
CA ASP A 115 15.21 22.26 -21.74
C ASP A 115 14.12 21.67 -22.65
N ARG A 116 13.20 20.93 -22.03
CA ARG A 116 12.03 20.30 -22.63
C ARG A 116 10.85 20.37 -21.69
N ASP A 117 9.66 20.18 -22.26
CA ASP A 117 8.45 20.01 -21.46
C ASP A 117 8.33 18.52 -21.07
N TYR A 118 8.16 18.29 -19.79
CA TYR A 118 7.90 16.99 -19.18
C TYR A 118 6.40 16.85 -18.99
N ILE A 119 5.80 15.76 -19.46
CA ILE A 119 4.40 15.46 -19.14
C ILE A 119 4.29 15.19 -17.63
N TYR A 120 3.42 15.92 -16.95
CA TYR A 120 3.29 15.91 -15.49
C TYR A 120 1.95 15.31 -15.02
N ASP A 121 1.52 14.22 -15.66
CA ASP A 121 0.27 13.55 -15.36
C ASP A 121 0.47 12.42 -14.33
N PHE A 122 -0.29 12.43 -13.24
CA PHE A 122 -0.29 11.33 -12.29
C PHE A 122 -1.58 11.26 -11.47
N LYS A 123 -1.89 10.03 -11.05
CA LYS A 123 -2.96 9.70 -10.13
C LYS A 123 -2.40 9.00 -8.91
N GLU A 124 -2.73 9.52 -7.73
CA GLU A 124 -2.25 9.07 -6.45
C GLU A 124 -3.41 8.85 -5.49
N GLN A 125 -3.42 7.70 -4.83
CA GLN A 125 -4.33 7.40 -3.73
C GLN A 125 -3.53 6.89 -2.54
N ARG A 126 -3.68 7.56 -1.39
CA ARG A 126 -3.12 7.13 -0.11
C ARG A 126 -4.23 7.04 0.91
N LEU A 127 -4.16 6.00 1.74
CA LEU A 127 -5.14 5.77 2.79
C LEU A 127 -4.49 5.09 4.00
N THR A 128 -4.70 5.65 5.18
CA THR A 128 -4.37 5.01 6.46
C THR A 128 -5.66 4.70 7.21
N THR A 129 -5.84 3.42 7.53
CA THR A 129 -7.08 2.91 8.11
C THR A 129 -6.77 2.01 9.29
N GLN A 130 -7.56 2.14 10.35
CA GLN A 130 -7.66 1.16 11.41
C GLN A 130 -9.09 0.66 11.50
N GLY A 131 -9.30 -0.53 12.02
CA GLY A 131 -10.63 -1.10 12.00
C GLY A 131 -10.80 -2.39 12.76
N MET A 132 -12.01 -2.91 12.64
CA MET A 132 -12.39 -4.22 13.14
C MET A 132 -12.71 -5.12 11.95
N ARG A 133 -12.30 -6.38 12.03
CA ARG A 133 -12.55 -7.41 11.02
C ARG A 133 -13.32 -8.55 11.66
N VAL A 134 -14.42 -8.95 11.04
CA VAL A 134 -15.18 -10.15 11.39
C VAL A 134 -15.04 -11.15 10.25
N GLY A 135 -14.51 -12.33 10.54
CA GLY A 135 -14.37 -13.41 9.59
C GLY A 135 -15.38 -14.53 9.84
N TYR A 136 -15.84 -15.17 8.77
CA TYR A 136 -16.61 -16.40 8.82
C TYR A 136 -15.99 -17.44 7.88
N ASN A 137 -15.53 -18.54 8.43
CA ASN A 137 -14.93 -19.68 7.75
C ASN A 137 -15.99 -20.75 7.48
N TYR A 138 -16.33 -20.90 6.20
CA TYR A 138 -17.28 -21.89 5.72
C TYR A 138 -16.56 -23.07 5.05
N GLN A 139 -16.64 -24.23 5.68
CA GLN A 139 -16.17 -25.50 5.11
C GLN A 139 -17.33 -26.20 4.38
N TYR A 140 -17.39 -26.13 3.05
CA TYR A 140 -18.46 -26.80 2.28
C TYR A 140 -18.31 -28.33 2.31
N ASN A 141 -17.07 -28.81 2.17
CA ASN A 141 -16.67 -30.21 2.27
C ASN A 141 -15.16 -30.26 2.57
N ASN A 142 -14.55 -31.45 2.65
CA ASN A 142 -13.11 -31.59 2.94
C ASN A 142 -12.15 -31.04 1.86
N LYS A 143 -12.67 -30.40 0.80
CA LYS A 143 -11.88 -29.84 -0.30
C LYS A 143 -12.01 -28.34 -0.44
N LEU A 144 -13.17 -27.76 -0.13
CA LEU A 144 -13.44 -26.35 -0.35
C LEU A 144 -13.69 -25.64 0.98
N THR A 145 -12.86 -24.64 1.24
CA THR A 145 -12.99 -23.71 2.34
C THR A 145 -13.15 -22.31 1.76
N VAL A 146 -14.13 -21.56 2.26
CA VAL A 146 -14.35 -20.16 1.90
C VAL A 146 -14.39 -19.37 3.20
N THR A 147 -13.45 -18.45 3.37
CA THR A 147 -13.46 -17.49 4.46
C THR A 147 -13.85 -16.13 3.92
N SER A 148 -14.90 -15.54 4.46
CA SER A 148 -15.33 -14.18 4.12
C SER A 148 -15.04 -13.25 5.28
N TYR A 149 -14.63 -12.02 4.98
CA TYR A 149 -14.38 -11.01 6.00
C TYR A 149 -15.16 -9.73 5.72
N LEU A 150 -15.79 -9.21 6.76
CA LEU A 150 -16.31 -7.86 6.80
C LEU A 150 -15.37 -6.99 7.62
N ASN A 151 -14.88 -5.92 7.02
CA ASN A 151 -14.04 -4.93 7.66
C ASN A 151 -14.86 -3.65 7.89
N VAL A 152 -14.87 -3.14 9.11
CA VAL A 152 -15.38 -1.81 9.45
C VAL A 152 -14.19 -0.87 9.58
N LEU A 153 -14.22 0.22 8.81
CA LEU A 153 -13.07 1.08 8.55
C LEU A 153 -13.22 2.42 9.26
N TYR A 154 -12.16 2.86 9.92
CA TYR A 154 -11.96 4.23 10.37
C TYR A 154 -10.63 4.75 9.83
N SER A 155 -10.68 5.86 9.11
CA SER A 155 -9.55 6.44 8.40
C SER A 155 -9.35 7.89 8.83
N SER A 156 -8.10 8.31 8.95
CA SER A 156 -7.77 9.68 9.41
C SER A 156 -6.68 10.36 8.59
N LYS A 157 -6.02 9.60 7.69
CA LYS A 157 -5.05 10.16 6.75
C LYS A 157 -5.34 9.60 5.39
N PHE A 158 -5.57 10.50 4.45
CA PHE A 158 -5.75 10.16 3.06
C PHE A 158 -5.26 11.28 2.14
N GLN A 159 -4.99 10.88 0.91
CA GLN A 159 -4.80 11.76 -0.23
C GLN A 159 -5.43 11.08 -1.45
N ASP A 160 -6.16 11.83 -2.25
CA ASP A 160 -6.63 11.42 -3.57
C ASP A 160 -6.31 12.58 -4.51
N ARG A 161 -5.36 12.36 -5.43
CA ARG A 161 -4.84 13.39 -6.32
C ARG A 161 -4.86 12.89 -7.74
N ASP A 162 -5.50 13.65 -8.61
CA ASP A 162 -5.54 13.43 -10.04
C ASP A 162 -5.01 14.69 -10.72
N ILE A 163 -3.80 14.62 -11.27
CA ILE A 163 -3.19 15.68 -12.06
C ILE A 163 -3.22 15.27 -13.53
N GLN A 164 -3.84 16.10 -14.36
CA GLN A 164 -4.10 15.82 -15.77
C GLN A 164 -3.72 17.02 -16.64
N ASN A 165 -3.50 16.76 -17.93
CA ASN A 165 -3.07 17.77 -18.91
C ASN A 165 -1.85 18.57 -18.43
N GLY A 166 -1.03 17.93 -17.60
CA GLY A 166 0.09 18.53 -16.90
C GLY A 166 1.30 18.58 -17.80
N TYR A 167 1.98 19.71 -17.85
CA TYR A 167 3.36 19.77 -18.31
C TYR A 167 4.19 20.67 -17.42
N ILE A 168 5.49 20.40 -17.31
CA ILE A 168 6.45 21.26 -16.63
C ILE A 168 7.70 21.41 -17.49
N ASN A 169 8.10 22.65 -17.76
CA ASN A 169 9.34 22.91 -18.46
C ASN A 169 10.53 22.71 -17.51
N GLY A 170 11.47 21.83 -17.88
CA GLY A 170 12.57 21.45 -17.00
C GLY A 170 13.50 22.63 -16.64
N LYS A 171 13.60 23.63 -17.50
CA LYS A 171 14.50 24.77 -17.29
C LYS A 171 13.86 25.89 -16.48
N THR A 172 12.62 26.24 -16.76
CA THR A 172 11.92 27.30 -16.02
C THR A 172 11.26 26.79 -14.74
N SER A 173 11.02 25.47 -14.63
CA SER A 173 10.18 24.85 -13.60
C SER A 173 8.74 25.39 -13.59
N LEU A 174 8.30 26.00 -14.70
CA LEU A 174 6.93 26.50 -14.88
C LEU A 174 6.14 25.54 -15.78
N GLY A 175 4.83 25.55 -15.64
CA GLY A 175 3.98 24.58 -16.32
C GLY A 175 2.50 24.84 -16.11
N ASP A 176 1.69 24.00 -16.74
CA ASP A 176 0.24 23.98 -16.58
C ASP A 176 -0.19 22.62 -16.03
N ALA A 177 -1.30 22.58 -15.31
CA ALA A 177 -1.92 21.33 -14.90
C ALA A 177 -3.37 21.55 -14.46
N ASP A 178 -4.23 20.57 -14.74
CA ASP A 178 -5.53 20.43 -14.09
C ASP A 178 -5.36 19.55 -12.85
N ALA A 179 -5.84 20.03 -11.70
CA ALA A 179 -5.76 19.32 -10.44
C ALA A 179 -7.15 19.05 -9.87
N ASP A 180 -7.42 17.78 -9.55
CA ASP A 180 -8.48 17.36 -8.63
C ASP A 180 -7.82 16.71 -7.42
N TYR A 181 -7.90 17.38 -6.28
CA TYR A 181 -7.13 17.00 -5.09
C TYR A 181 -7.99 17.05 -3.83
N HIS A 182 -8.18 15.88 -3.21
CA HIS A 182 -8.75 15.72 -1.88
C HIS A 182 -7.69 15.23 -0.89
N PHE A 183 -7.70 15.74 0.34
CA PHE A 183 -6.61 15.48 1.27
C PHE A 183 -6.96 15.65 2.73
N SER A 184 -6.21 14.94 3.57
CA SER A 184 -6.10 15.21 5.01
C SER A 184 -4.97 16.18 5.38
N GLU A 185 -3.99 16.34 4.50
CA GLU A 185 -2.86 17.25 4.63
C GLU A 185 -2.44 17.72 3.23
N ASP A 186 -2.32 19.04 3.04
CA ASP A 186 -1.90 19.63 1.77
C ASP A 186 -0.40 19.41 1.56
N THR A 187 -0.08 18.50 0.64
CA THR A 187 1.29 18.25 0.19
C THR A 187 1.51 18.64 -1.27
N LEU A 188 0.51 19.24 -1.92
CA LEU A 188 0.63 19.70 -3.31
C LEU A 188 1.04 21.17 -3.34
N TYR A 189 0.28 22.01 -2.65
CA TYR A 189 0.43 23.45 -2.67
C TYR A 189 1.22 23.97 -1.47
N GLY A 190 1.06 23.32 -0.32
CA GLY A 190 1.76 23.62 0.94
C GLY A 190 1.32 24.92 1.62
N PHE A 191 0.21 25.51 1.17
CA PHE A 191 -0.35 26.74 1.74
C PHE A 191 -1.78 26.60 2.23
N LEU A 192 -2.49 25.52 1.87
CA LEU A 192 -3.86 25.29 2.32
C LEU A 192 -3.84 24.76 3.75
N THR A 193 -4.70 25.32 4.59
CA THR A 193 -4.78 24.97 6.01
C THR A 193 -5.90 24.00 6.27
N VAL A 194 -5.60 22.92 7.00
CA VAL A 194 -6.61 21.94 7.45
C VAL A 194 -6.74 22.08 8.96
N ASP A 195 -7.79 22.76 9.40
CA ASP A 195 -8.02 23.05 10.82
C ASP A 195 -8.33 21.79 11.63
N ASP A 196 -9.19 20.92 11.09
CA ASP A 196 -9.60 19.67 11.70
C ASP A 196 -9.17 18.47 10.83
N THR A 197 -8.60 17.44 11.46
CA THR A 197 -8.25 16.22 10.73
C THR A 197 -9.52 15.53 10.25
N PRO A 198 -9.74 15.40 8.92
CA PRO A 198 -10.96 14.79 8.40
C PRO A 198 -11.05 13.33 8.83
N GLN A 199 -12.27 12.87 9.10
CA GLN A 199 -12.56 11.52 9.54
C GLN A 199 -13.31 10.77 8.45
N GLY A 200 -12.81 9.58 8.11
CA GLY A 200 -13.38 8.71 7.11
C GLY A 200 -13.97 7.46 7.75
N TYR A 201 -15.17 7.09 7.35
CA TYR A 201 -15.83 5.84 7.78
C TYR A 201 -16.19 4.99 6.57
N GLY A 202 -16.06 3.68 6.71
CA GLY A 202 -16.22 2.80 5.56
C GLY A 202 -16.39 1.33 5.90
N ALA A 203 -16.51 0.53 4.85
CA ALA A 203 -16.48 -0.92 4.97
C ALA A 203 -15.76 -1.54 3.77
N SER A 204 -15.20 -2.73 3.99
CA SER A 204 -14.74 -3.57 2.88
C SER A 204 -15.06 -5.04 3.07
N LEU A 205 -15.10 -5.77 1.95
CA LEU A 205 -15.31 -7.21 1.90
C LEU A 205 -14.09 -7.91 1.30
N ASP A 206 -13.61 -8.93 2.01
CA ASP A 206 -12.50 -9.78 1.57
C ASP A 206 -12.95 -11.25 1.51
N PHE A 207 -12.32 -12.04 0.64
CA PHE A 207 -12.57 -13.46 0.49
C PHE A 207 -11.26 -14.23 0.39
N ASP A 208 -11.12 -15.31 1.16
CA ASP A 208 -10.06 -16.30 1.00
C ASP A 208 -10.71 -17.64 0.64
N ILE A 209 -10.33 -18.22 -0.49
CA ILE A 209 -10.90 -19.46 -1.01
C ILE A 209 -9.77 -20.45 -1.18
N SER A 210 -9.86 -21.58 -0.50
CA SER A 210 -8.91 -22.69 -0.62
C SER A 210 -9.62 -23.92 -1.18
N TYR A 211 -9.12 -24.42 -2.30
CA TYR A 211 -9.65 -25.60 -2.97
C TYR A 211 -8.60 -26.69 -3.18
N GLN A 212 -8.78 -27.82 -2.48
CA GLN A 212 -7.99 -29.03 -2.63
C GLN A 212 -8.52 -29.86 -3.81
N ILE A 213 -7.89 -29.74 -4.98
CA ILE A 213 -8.28 -30.49 -6.18
C ILE A 213 -8.16 -32.01 -5.92
N ASN A 214 -7.01 -32.41 -5.40
CA ASN A 214 -6.64 -33.78 -5.05
C ASN A 214 -5.61 -33.77 -3.90
N SER A 215 -5.10 -34.92 -3.46
CA SER A 215 -4.19 -34.99 -2.30
C SER A 215 -2.84 -34.27 -2.47
N THR A 216 -2.48 -33.84 -3.68
CA THR A 216 -1.19 -33.19 -3.96
C THR A 216 -1.32 -31.80 -4.56
N THR A 217 -2.52 -31.35 -4.94
CA THR A 217 -2.72 -30.08 -5.63
C THR A 217 -3.77 -29.22 -4.94
N LYS A 218 -3.39 -27.99 -4.59
CA LYS A 218 -4.22 -26.99 -3.94
C LYS A 218 -4.26 -25.72 -4.78
N VAL A 219 -5.40 -25.05 -4.78
CA VAL A 219 -5.58 -23.73 -5.37
C VAL A 219 -6.07 -22.80 -4.28
N ASP A 220 -5.43 -21.64 -4.15
CA ASP A 220 -5.81 -20.58 -3.24
C ASP A 220 -6.17 -19.32 -4.04
N LEU A 221 -7.27 -18.68 -3.69
CA LEU A 221 -7.69 -17.40 -4.24
C LEU A 221 -7.99 -16.44 -3.09
N ASN A 222 -7.27 -15.33 -3.04
CA ASN A 222 -7.49 -14.28 -2.06
C ASN A 222 -7.96 -13.05 -2.82
N VAL A 223 -9.11 -12.50 -2.46
CA VAL A 223 -9.66 -11.27 -3.02
C VAL A 223 -9.80 -10.29 -1.87
N LYS A 224 -9.01 -9.21 -1.89
CA LYS A 224 -9.11 -8.13 -0.91
C LYS A 224 -9.81 -6.94 -1.54
N ASP A 225 -10.59 -6.24 -0.73
CA ASP A 225 -11.30 -5.03 -1.14
C ASP A 225 -12.22 -5.30 -2.36
N ALA A 226 -12.83 -6.51 -2.42
CA ALA A 226 -13.79 -6.89 -3.46
C ALA A 226 -14.98 -5.90 -3.55
N PHE A 227 -15.30 -5.34 -2.39
CA PHE A 227 -16.04 -4.11 -2.23
C PHE A 227 -15.27 -3.29 -1.20
N HIS A 228 -15.09 -2.00 -1.46
CA HIS A 228 -14.44 -1.08 -0.53
C HIS A 228 -14.99 0.32 -0.73
N PHE A 229 -15.30 1.02 0.35
CA PHE A 229 -15.52 2.46 0.33
C PHE A 229 -15.09 3.06 1.67
N VAL A 230 -14.61 4.30 1.63
CA VAL A 230 -14.48 5.18 2.80
C VAL A 230 -15.07 6.52 2.42
N THR A 231 -16.07 6.96 3.17
CA THR A 231 -16.70 8.28 3.00
C THR A 231 -16.11 9.24 4.02
N TRP A 232 -15.72 10.40 3.54
CA TRP A 232 -15.15 11.50 4.28
C TRP A 232 -16.17 12.61 4.34
N ASP A 233 -16.59 12.94 5.56
CA ASP A 233 -17.38 14.14 5.80
C ASP A 233 -16.42 15.33 5.82
N GLU A 234 -16.80 16.41 5.12
CA GLU A 234 -16.03 17.66 5.11
C GLU A 234 -14.59 17.48 4.60
N SER A 235 -14.41 16.71 3.53
CA SER A 235 -13.10 16.45 2.91
C SER A 235 -12.47 17.76 2.41
N PRO A 236 -11.30 18.18 2.93
CA PRO A 236 -10.55 19.28 2.35
C PRO A 236 -10.20 18.97 0.89
N TYR A 237 -10.37 19.97 0.04
CA TYR A 237 -10.13 19.84 -1.40
C TYR A 237 -9.51 21.09 -2.01
N ALA A 238 -8.91 20.90 -3.17
CA ALA A 238 -8.42 21.91 -4.09
C ALA A 238 -8.63 21.41 -5.52
N GLN A 239 -9.44 22.14 -6.30
CA GLN A 239 -9.83 21.78 -7.65
C GLN A 239 -9.66 22.97 -8.58
N GLY A 240 -8.94 22.80 -9.67
CA GLY A 240 -8.76 23.88 -10.64
C GLY A 240 -7.57 23.68 -11.55
N ASN A 241 -7.38 24.65 -12.44
CA ASN A 241 -6.26 24.67 -13.37
C ASN A 241 -5.17 25.64 -12.88
N PHE A 242 -3.93 25.23 -13.09
CA PHE A 242 -2.74 26.03 -12.94
C PHE A 242 -2.21 26.34 -14.34
N GLN A 243 -1.86 27.60 -14.61
CA GLN A 243 -1.33 28.02 -15.90
C GLN A 243 -0.04 28.81 -15.73
N VAL A 244 0.90 28.66 -16.66
CA VAL A 244 2.18 29.36 -16.71
C VAL A 244 1.99 30.88 -16.80
N ASP A 245 0.90 31.32 -17.42
CA ASP A 245 0.52 32.73 -17.51
C ASP A 245 0.13 33.33 -16.14
N ASP A 246 -0.06 32.48 -15.12
CA ASP A 246 -0.16 32.91 -13.73
C ASP A 246 1.21 33.31 -13.16
N PHE A 247 2.31 33.16 -13.88
CA PHE A 247 3.64 33.59 -13.46
C PHE A 247 4.16 34.71 -14.33
N TYR A 248 4.77 35.71 -13.71
CA TYR A 248 5.42 36.81 -14.41
C TYR A 248 6.70 37.21 -13.69
N TYR A 249 7.66 37.75 -14.43
CA TYR A 249 8.82 38.40 -13.83
C TYR A 249 8.50 39.88 -13.62
N ASP A 250 8.74 40.40 -12.42
CA ASP A 250 8.60 41.82 -12.15
C ASP A 250 9.79 42.64 -12.70
N ASP A 251 9.74 43.96 -12.52
CA ASP A 251 10.78 44.89 -12.98
C ASP A 251 12.18 44.63 -12.37
N GLN A 252 12.29 43.76 -11.36
CA GLN A 252 13.54 43.35 -10.70
C GLN A 252 13.97 41.93 -11.13
N ASP A 253 13.37 41.37 -12.18
CA ASP A 253 13.54 39.98 -12.63
C ASP A 253 13.21 38.95 -11.52
N VAL A 254 12.33 39.30 -10.58
CA VAL A 254 11.84 38.37 -9.57
C VAL A 254 10.57 37.70 -10.10
N LEU A 255 10.56 36.36 -10.07
CA LEU A 255 9.39 35.57 -10.42
C LEU A 255 8.27 35.81 -9.38
N GLN A 256 7.15 36.32 -9.85
CA GLN A 256 5.92 36.56 -9.11
C GLN A 256 4.82 35.63 -9.64
N GLN A 257 3.81 35.38 -8.79
CA GLN A 257 2.64 34.56 -9.12
C GLN A 257 1.36 35.39 -8.97
N ASN A 258 0.53 35.41 -10.01
CA ASN A 258 -0.83 35.90 -10.00
C ASN A 258 -1.72 35.05 -9.06
N PRO A 259 -2.78 35.62 -8.48
CA PRO A 259 -3.73 34.82 -7.73
C PRO A 259 -4.30 33.68 -8.58
N LEU A 260 -4.34 32.46 -8.02
CA LEU A 260 -4.94 31.29 -8.67
C LEU A 260 -6.47 31.40 -8.69
N THR A 261 -6.98 32.30 -9.52
CA THR A 261 -8.41 32.68 -9.54
C THR A 261 -9.37 31.55 -9.91
N ASN A 262 -8.86 30.48 -10.54
CA ASN A 262 -9.64 29.30 -10.91
C ASN A 262 -9.49 28.13 -9.94
N LEU A 263 -8.76 28.30 -8.83
CA LEU A 263 -8.59 27.26 -7.81
C LEU A 263 -9.74 27.34 -6.79
N TYR A 264 -10.64 26.37 -6.83
CA TYR A 264 -11.69 26.17 -5.85
C TYR A 264 -11.15 25.36 -4.68
N THR A 265 -11.27 25.90 -3.47
CA THR A 265 -10.73 25.26 -2.27
C THR A 265 -11.80 25.16 -1.19
N HIS A 266 -11.66 24.20 -0.30
CA HIS A 266 -12.52 24.06 0.88
C HIS A 266 -12.54 25.31 1.79
N GLU A 267 -11.55 26.21 1.72
CA GLU A 267 -11.53 27.47 2.48
C GLU A 267 -12.51 28.52 1.92
N GLY A 268 -12.90 28.41 0.64
CA GLY A 268 -13.72 29.40 -0.07
C GLY A 268 -15.10 28.93 -0.52
N SER A 269 -15.45 27.65 -0.33
CA SER A 269 -16.68 27.04 -0.83
C SER A 269 -17.33 26.05 0.15
N GLU A 270 -18.52 25.55 -0.17
CA GLU A 270 -19.25 24.62 0.68
C GLU A 270 -18.49 23.30 0.89
N GLN A 271 -18.67 22.70 2.05
CA GLN A 271 -18.04 21.43 2.40
C GLN A 271 -18.56 20.32 1.48
N HIS A 272 -17.65 19.49 0.96
CA HIS A 272 -17.99 18.38 0.07
C HIS A 272 -17.75 17.04 0.78
N SER A 273 -18.74 16.13 0.71
CA SER A 273 -18.52 14.72 1.03
C SER A 273 -17.75 14.07 -0.11
N PHE A 274 -16.72 13.31 0.23
CA PHE A 274 -15.89 12.58 -0.74
C PHE A 274 -15.90 11.09 -0.40
N THR A 275 -16.04 10.22 -1.39
CA THR A 275 -15.95 8.77 -1.16
C THR A 275 -14.79 8.20 -1.95
N GLN A 276 -13.86 7.57 -1.23
CA GLN A 276 -12.69 6.93 -1.80
C GLN A 276 -12.91 5.42 -1.93
N HIS A 277 -12.49 4.88 -3.07
CA HIS A 277 -12.46 3.45 -3.34
C HIS A 277 -11.01 3.01 -3.53
N LEU A 278 -10.60 1.92 -2.87
CA LEU A 278 -9.32 1.30 -3.12
C LEU A 278 -9.45 0.27 -4.26
N PRO A 279 -8.39 0.07 -5.06
CA PRO A 279 -8.34 -1.00 -6.05
C PRO A 279 -8.54 -2.38 -5.43
N VAL A 280 -9.27 -3.25 -6.15
CA VAL A 280 -9.36 -4.67 -5.79
C VAL A 280 -7.97 -5.32 -5.89
N ARG A 281 -7.68 -6.25 -4.97
CA ARG A 281 -6.45 -7.06 -5.02
C ARG A 281 -6.79 -8.53 -5.10
N ILE A 282 -6.17 -9.23 -6.03
CA ILE A 282 -6.40 -10.64 -6.31
C ILE A 282 -5.06 -11.37 -6.21
N ASP A 283 -5.01 -12.43 -5.42
CA ASP A 283 -3.87 -13.35 -5.34
C ASP A 283 -4.36 -14.77 -5.61
N LEU A 284 -3.94 -15.33 -6.75
CA LEU A 284 -4.24 -16.69 -7.17
C LEU A 284 -2.98 -17.54 -7.06
N GLY A 285 -2.98 -18.50 -6.14
CA GLY A 285 -1.94 -19.48 -5.95
C GLY A 285 -2.35 -20.87 -6.44
N VAL A 286 -1.44 -21.58 -7.08
CA VAL A 286 -1.54 -23.02 -7.33
C VAL A 286 -0.32 -23.69 -6.74
N GLU A 287 -0.52 -24.60 -5.80
CA GLU A 287 0.53 -25.38 -5.16
C GLU A 287 0.41 -26.85 -5.51
N LYS A 288 1.54 -27.50 -5.77
CA LYS A 288 1.64 -28.92 -6.08
C LYS A 288 2.78 -29.58 -5.32
N ILE A 289 2.45 -30.60 -4.53
CA ILE A 289 3.41 -31.54 -3.96
C ILE A 289 3.94 -32.42 -5.10
N ILE A 290 5.23 -32.29 -5.40
CA ILE A 290 5.91 -33.02 -6.47
C ILE A 290 6.67 -34.26 -5.97
N ALA A 291 7.02 -34.27 -4.69
CA ALA A 291 7.58 -35.41 -3.96
C ALA A 291 7.28 -35.26 -2.47
N GLU A 292 7.52 -36.30 -1.66
CA GLU A 292 7.15 -36.35 -0.24
C GLU A 292 7.53 -35.10 0.57
N LYS A 293 8.66 -34.46 0.24
CA LYS A 293 9.16 -33.27 0.92
C LYS A 293 9.25 -32.03 0.05
N PHE A 294 8.80 -32.08 -1.21
CA PHE A 294 9.01 -31.00 -2.17
C PHE A 294 7.70 -30.54 -2.78
N ASP A 295 7.53 -29.23 -2.81
CA ASP A 295 6.40 -28.56 -3.42
C ASP A 295 6.87 -27.53 -4.45
N LEU A 296 6.01 -27.28 -5.43
CA LEU A 296 6.15 -26.21 -6.40
C LEU A 296 4.85 -25.41 -6.40
N SER A 297 4.98 -24.08 -6.39
CA SER A 297 3.84 -23.19 -6.50
C SER A 297 4.06 -22.08 -7.53
N VAL A 298 2.96 -21.68 -8.15
CA VAL A 298 2.86 -20.51 -9.03
C VAL A 298 1.83 -19.58 -8.43
N GLN A 299 2.17 -18.31 -8.32
CA GLN A 299 1.28 -17.27 -7.79
C GLN A 299 1.13 -16.17 -8.83
N TYR A 300 -0.11 -15.75 -9.07
CA TYR A 300 -0.45 -14.57 -9.85
C TYR A 300 -1.08 -13.54 -8.93
N GLN A 301 -0.48 -12.36 -8.87
CA GLN A 301 -0.97 -11.23 -8.10
C GLN A 301 -1.45 -10.16 -9.07
N TYR A 302 -2.61 -9.59 -8.81
CA TYR A 302 -3.19 -8.51 -9.59
C TYR A 302 -3.75 -7.45 -8.65
N ASN A 303 -3.44 -6.20 -8.97
CA ASN A 303 -4.21 -5.04 -8.56
C ASN A 303 -4.33 -4.12 -9.77
N GLU A 304 -5.29 -3.18 -9.77
CA GLU A 304 -5.55 -2.32 -10.94
C GLU A 304 -4.32 -1.50 -11.40
N VAL A 305 -3.34 -1.33 -10.50
CA VAL A 305 -2.08 -0.66 -10.81
C VAL A 305 -1.07 -1.65 -11.41
N MET A 306 -0.89 -2.84 -10.85
CA MET A 306 0.18 -3.76 -11.23
C MET A 306 -0.25 -5.22 -11.09
N ASP A 307 0.26 -6.04 -12.00
CA ASP A 307 0.23 -7.49 -11.89
C ASP A 307 1.64 -8.08 -11.77
N SER A 308 1.75 -9.25 -11.15
CA SER A 308 3.00 -9.99 -11.11
C SER A 308 2.80 -11.49 -10.99
N VAL A 309 3.81 -12.24 -11.43
CA VAL A 309 3.88 -13.69 -11.34
C VAL A 309 5.08 -14.07 -10.50
N SER A 310 4.87 -14.99 -9.56
CA SER A 310 5.93 -15.61 -8.78
C SER A 310 5.94 -17.12 -8.98
N VAL A 311 7.14 -17.71 -9.03
CA VAL A 311 7.33 -19.17 -8.94
C VAL A 311 8.10 -19.46 -7.66
N LYS A 312 7.64 -20.45 -6.89
CA LYS A 312 8.21 -20.82 -5.60
C LYS A 312 8.44 -22.33 -5.52
N GLY A 313 9.64 -22.73 -5.09
CA GLY A 313 9.99 -24.12 -4.81
C GLY A 313 10.24 -24.32 -3.32
N GLY A 314 9.51 -25.23 -2.69
CA GLY A 314 9.55 -25.49 -1.26
C GLY A 314 10.14 -26.86 -0.89
N TYR A 315 10.68 -26.92 0.32
CA TYR A 315 11.20 -28.11 0.96
C TYR A 315 10.72 -28.21 2.40
N SER A 316 10.12 -29.34 2.76
CA SER A 316 9.55 -29.62 4.07
C SER A 316 10.38 -30.68 4.80
N PRO A 317 11.46 -30.31 5.51
CA PRO A 317 12.36 -31.28 6.14
C PRO A 317 11.67 -32.12 7.23
N PHE A 318 10.73 -31.50 7.95
CA PHE A 318 9.89 -32.06 8.99
C PHE A 318 8.41 -31.73 8.72
N ALA A 319 7.49 -32.45 9.39
CA ALA A 319 6.05 -32.30 9.17
C ALA A 319 5.52 -30.86 9.36
N ASP A 320 6.06 -30.13 10.34
CA ASP A 320 5.62 -28.78 10.70
C ASP A 320 6.59 -27.69 10.24
N SER A 321 7.35 -27.95 9.17
CA SER A 321 8.34 -27.00 8.67
C SER A 321 8.32 -26.94 7.16
N ASN A 322 8.44 -25.74 6.60
CA ASN A 322 8.67 -25.53 5.18
C ASN A 322 9.66 -24.38 5.02
N VAL A 323 10.63 -24.57 4.14
CA VAL A 323 11.50 -23.49 3.65
C VAL A 323 11.36 -23.44 2.15
N ALA A 324 11.26 -22.25 1.58
CA ALA A 324 11.11 -22.10 0.14
C ALA A 324 11.89 -20.91 -0.39
N ILE A 325 12.19 -20.98 -1.69
CA ILE A 325 12.74 -19.87 -2.46
C ILE A 325 11.75 -19.53 -3.56
N SER A 326 11.53 -18.25 -3.80
CA SER A 326 10.73 -17.78 -4.93
C SER A 326 11.46 -16.76 -5.79
N TYR A 327 10.94 -16.57 -6.99
CA TYR A 327 11.31 -15.47 -7.86
C TYR A 327 10.06 -14.80 -8.43
N ASN A 328 9.99 -13.48 -8.34
CA ASN A 328 8.94 -12.66 -8.96
C ASN A 328 9.49 -12.01 -10.24
N PHE A 329 8.84 -12.26 -11.37
CA PHE A 329 9.37 -11.87 -12.68
C PHE A 329 9.27 -10.37 -12.94
N GLN A 330 8.14 -9.74 -12.61
CA GLN A 330 7.88 -8.33 -12.89
C GLN A 330 8.70 -7.42 -11.96
N ARG A 331 8.94 -7.86 -10.73
CA ARG A 331 9.74 -7.13 -9.74
C ARG A 331 11.21 -7.51 -9.76
N SER A 332 11.61 -8.51 -10.55
CA SER A 332 12.96 -9.10 -10.55
C SER A 332 13.49 -9.44 -9.16
N ALA A 333 12.60 -9.90 -8.28
CA ALA A 333 12.87 -10.05 -6.85
C ALA A 333 12.99 -11.51 -6.43
N LEU A 334 13.92 -11.79 -5.52
CA LEU A 334 14.10 -13.09 -4.88
C LEU A 334 13.34 -13.13 -3.55
N GLY A 335 12.67 -14.25 -3.28
CA GLY A 335 11.95 -14.47 -2.03
C GLY A 335 12.53 -15.62 -1.21
N LEU A 336 12.60 -15.43 0.10
CA LEU A 336 12.93 -16.45 1.09
C LEU A 336 11.72 -16.63 2.00
N HIS A 337 11.28 -17.87 2.15
CA HIS A 337 10.06 -18.22 2.87
C HIS A 337 10.39 -19.26 3.94
N SER A 338 9.82 -19.09 5.12
CA SER A 338 10.02 -20.00 6.23
C SER A 338 8.75 -20.13 7.05
N LYS A 339 8.29 -21.35 7.23
CA LYS A 339 7.22 -21.71 8.15
C LYS A 339 7.74 -22.74 9.13
N TYR A 340 7.53 -22.51 10.42
CA TYR A 340 7.81 -23.48 11.47
C TYR A 340 6.70 -23.47 12.51
N ARG A 341 5.99 -24.59 12.61
CA ARG A 341 4.81 -24.78 13.47
C ARG A 341 3.81 -23.65 13.23
N THR A 342 3.66 -22.79 14.23
CA THR A 342 2.71 -21.70 14.29
C THR A 342 3.24 -20.43 13.66
N PHE A 343 4.55 -20.31 13.43
CA PHE A 343 5.19 -19.09 12.95
C PHE A 343 5.50 -19.18 11.46
N TYR A 344 5.36 -18.05 10.76
CA TYR A 344 5.86 -17.89 9.41
C TYR A 344 6.53 -16.53 9.20
N LEU A 345 7.49 -16.51 8.28
CA LEU A 345 8.26 -15.35 7.86
C LEU A 345 8.60 -15.50 6.38
N ASP A 346 8.15 -14.55 5.58
CA ASP A 346 8.51 -14.44 4.17
C ASP A 346 9.11 -13.07 3.91
N ILE A 347 10.19 -13.02 3.15
CA ILE A 347 10.83 -11.79 2.72
C ILE A 347 11.09 -11.86 1.23
N MET A 348 10.80 -10.79 0.50
CA MET A 348 11.10 -10.66 -0.92
C MET A 348 11.82 -9.34 -1.18
N PHE A 349 12.90 -9.39 -1.94
CA PHE A 349 13.74 -8.24 -2.24
C PHE A 349 14.43 -8.38 -3.60
N ASP A 350 14.68 -7.26 -4.27
CA ASP A 350 15.44 -7.18 -5.53
C ASP A 350 16.90 -6.74 -5.33
N ASP A 351 17.20 -6.05 -4.23
CA ASP A 351 18.57 -5.73 -3.79
C ASP A 351 18.82 -6.26 -2.36
N VAL A 352 20.00 -6.84 -2.13
CA VAL A 352 20.43 -7.34 -0.81
C VAL A 352 20.73 -6.20 0.17
N ASP A 353 21.07 -5.02 -0.35
CA ASP A 353 21.13 -3.80 0.44
C ASP A 353 19.75 -3.14 0.37
N PHE A 354 18.94 -3.38 1.40
CA PHE A 354 17.55 -2.90 1.47
C PHE A 354 17.41 -1.38 1.38
N GLY A 355 18.49 -0.62 1.60
CA GLY A 355 18.50 0.82 1.33
C GLY A 355 18.30 1.19 -0.14
N TYR A 356 18.56 0.23 -1.04
CA TYR A 356 18.47 0.39 -2.49
C TYR A 356 17.41 -0.51 -3.14
N ALA A 357 16.62 -1.24 -2.34
CA ALA A 357 15.61 -2.15 -2.86
C ALA A 357 14.41 -1.39 -3.42
N ASN A 358 14.08 -1.66 -4.68
CA ASN A 358 12.92 -1.10 -5.38
C ASN A 358 11.68 -1.98 -5.16
N SER A 359 11.88 -3.26 -4.83
CA SER A 359 10.87 -4.18 -4.32
C SER A 359 11.28 -4.65 -2.93
N LEU A 360 10.43 -4.42 -1.93
CA LEU A 360 10.66 -4.94 -0.57
C LEU A 360 9.33 -5.38 0.04
N SER A 361 9.26 -6.68 0.31
CA SER A 361 8.10 -7.30 0.94
C SER A 361 8.51 -8.10 2.18
N LEU A 362 7.70 -8.00 3.22
CA LEU A 362 7.84 -8.75 4.47
C LEU A 362 6.46 -9.26 4.88
N PHE A 363 6.32 -10.56 5.08
CA PHE A 363 5.13 -11.20 5.61
C PHE A 363 5.52 -11.93 6.88
N LEU A 364 4.75 -11.75 7.95
CA LEU A 364 4.99 -12.46 9.20
C LEU A 364 3.69 -12.76 9.91
N GLY A 365 3.70 -13.82 10.71
CA GLY A 365 2.60 -14.06 11.61
C GLY A 365 2.80 -15.27 12.49
N PHE A 366 1.89 -15.41 13.43
CA PHE A 366 1.73 -16.60 14.23
C PHE A 366 0.27 -16.93 14.49
N GLU A 367 -0.01 -18.20 14.74
CA GLU A 367 -1.33 -18.74 15.10
C GLU A 367 -1.19 -19.79 16.21
N VAL A 368 -1.85 -19.61 17.35
CA VAL A 368 -1.74 -20.51 18.51
C VAL A 368 -3.14 -20.96 18.93
N SER A 369 -3.41 -22.26 18.84
CA SER A 369 -4.61 -22.89 19.42
C SER A 369 -4.42 -23.15 20.92
N LEU A 370 -5.41 -22.76 21.72
CA LEU A 370 -5.46 -22.84 23.18
C LEU A 370 -6.38 -23.96 23.66
#